data_AF-A0AAE2MBF7-F1
#
_entry.id   AF-A0AAE2MBF7-F1
#
_cell.length_a   1.000
_cell.length_b   1.000
_cell.length_c   1.000
_cell.angle_alpha   90.00
_cell.angle_beta   90.00
_cell.angle_gamma   90.00
#
_symmetry.space_group_name_H-M   'P 1'
#
loop_
_entity.id
_entity.type
_entity.pdbx_description
1 polymer ?
#
loop_
_entity_poly.entity_id
_entity_poly.type
_entity_poly.pdbx_seq_one_letter_code
_entity_poly.pdbx_strand_id
1 'polypeptide(L)'
;MHSGIISSALDEFISRRIPIQLGGMSDPFSLIEKKKEITYKYLQILSEYNYPVIVSTKSDLISTPKYLDIVKKSNIYVRFSTTVISEDQRAKIDKGCPEYNKILTSADKLSRIDIPVSLRFQPIIPFHEKHAIFMLNEAMKVGVKHISAEYLKVPIDANKKFGASLVKLLNGDPIKTYRELGANKLGREYILPLSYRSGHLISMGKEAKRMGMTFGFGDNDLLIHSCGSSCCNASDLYLNESSTFDANIVSLAKSKSVGDKIFISEYLNTWLPKKKISTYLNSKSRIEVNGNDTPQWIHYLEKMWTGEHGVFAPSFFNGIEKTDEKDELGMPIYKRVFTKFESDYYL
;
A
#
# COMPACT_ATOMS: atom_id res chain seq x y z
N MET A 1 0.95 2.87 27.16
CA MET A 1 0.43 4.03 27.93
C MET A 1 0.17 3.62 29.38
N HIS A 2 1.15 3.71 30.29
CA HIS A 2 0.91 3.37 31.71
C HIS A 2 0.29 4.52 32.53
N SER A 3 0.07 5.69 31.92
CA SER A 3 -0.44 6.89 32.59
C SER A 3 -1.41 7.73 31.73
N GLY A 4 -1.82 7.23 30.55
CA GLY A 4 -2.60 8.03 29.58
C GLY A 4 -1.84 9.20 28.94
N ILE A 5 -0.52 9.32 29.19
CA ILE A 5 0.31 10.40 28.66
C ILE A 5 0.75 10.08 27.23
N ILE A 6 0.47 11.01 26.31
CA ILE A 6 0.98 10.99 24.94
C ILE A 6 2.41 11.56 24.96
N SER A 7 3.41 10.69 24.77
CA SER A 7 4.82 11.06 24.87
C SER A 7 5.59 10.91 23.55
N SER A 8 4.99 10.30 22.53
CA SER A 8 5.63 9.98 21.25
C SER A 8 4.60 9.96 20.12
N ALA A 9 5.06 9.97 18.86
CA ALA A 9 4.18 9.76 17.71
C ALA A 9 3.48 8.39 17.76
N LEU A 10 4.16 7.37 18.30
CA LEU A 10 3.55 6.06 18.48
C LEU A 10 2.37 6.14 19.45
N ASP A 11 2.51 6.86 20.57
CA ASP A 11 1.39 7.08 21.50
C ASP A 11 0.24 7.84 20.84
N GLU A 12 0.54 8.85 20.00
CA GLU A 12 -0.48 9.58 19.22
C GLU A 12 -1.21 8.66 18.23
N PHE A 13 -0.49 7.79 17.52
CA PHE A 13 -1.11 6.86 16.57
C PHE A 13 -1.92 5.78 17.26
N ILE A 14 -1.46 5.30 18.41
CA ILE A 14 -2.22 4.38 19.25
C ILE A 14 -3.48 5.06 19.79
N SER A 15 -3.40 6.29 20.30
CA SER A 15 -4.58 7.00 20.82
C SER A 15 -5.59 7.32 19.72
N ARG A 16 -5.12 7.61 18.50
CA ARG A 16 -5.96 7.78 17.30
C ARG A 16 -6.50 6.46 16.74
N ARG A 17 -6.12 5.30 17.27
CA ARG A 17 -6.51 3.97 16.74
C ARG A 17 -6.14 3.81 15.27
N ILE A 18 -4.96 4.27 14.88
CA ILE A 18 -4.39 3.98 13.56
C ILE A 18 -4.06 2.48 13.51
N PRO A 19 -4.53 1.72 12.51
CA PRO A 19 -4.35 0.28 12.47
C PRO A 19 -2.89 -0.15 12.59
N ILE A 20 -2.64 -1.16 13.43
CA ILE A 20 -1.32 -1.81 13.47
C ILE A 20 -1.24 -2.78 12.29
N GLN A 21 -0.29 -2.55 11.39
CA GLN A 21 -0.04 -3.44 10.27
C GLN A 21 1.02 -4.49 10.60
N LEU A 22 0.60 -5.74 10.70
CA LEU A 22 1.47 -6.91 10.70
C LEU A 22 1.73 -7.34 9.25
N GLY A 23 2.96 -7.72 8.91
CA GLY A 23 3.29 -8.09 7.52
C GLY A 23 3.70 -6.93 6.62
N GLY A 24 4.16 -5.82 7.19
CA GLY A 24 4.75 -4.71 6.42
C GLY A 24 6.14 -5.03 5.86
N MET A 25 7.03 -5.60 6.69
CA MET A 25 8.44 -5.85 6.34
C MET A 25 8.80 -7.34 6.27
N SER A 26 8.12 -8.16 7.06
CA SER A 26 8.33 -9.61 7.13
C SER A 26 7.00 -10.30 7.35
N ASP A 27 6.85 -11.53 6.85
CA ASP A 27 5.61 -12.29 7.01
C ASP A 27 5.41 -12.70 8.48
N PRO A 28 4.32 -12.27 9.14
CA PRO A 28 4.07 -12.56 10.55
C PRO A 28 3.76 -14.04 10.79
N PHE A 29 3.49 -14.81 9.73
CA PHE A 29 3.18 -16.23 9.75
C PHE A 29 4.20 -17.08 8.99
N SER A 30 5.45 -16.60 8.92
CA SER A 30 6.58 -17.40 8.48
C SER A 30 6.74 -18.66 9.35
N LEU A 31 7.51 -19.66 8.87
CA LEU A 31 7.60 -20.98 9.51
C LEU A 31 8.02 -20.94 10.99
N ILE A 32 8.77 -19.92 11.42
CA ILE A 32 9.18 -19.74 12.81
C ILE A 32 7.99 -19.47 13.74
N GLU A 33 6.90 -18.90 13.23
CA GLU A 33 5.70 -18.57 14.01
C GLU A 33 5.03 -19.84 14.56
N LYS A 34 5.13 -20.97 13.86
CA LYS A 34 4.65 -22.28 14.35
C LYS A 34 5.32 -22.72 15.66
N LYS A 35 6.50 -22.18 15.96
CA LYS A 35 7.28 -22.51 17.17
C LYS A 35 7.26 -21.39 18.21
N LYS A 36 7.28 -20.13 17.76
CA LYS A 36 7.47 -18.97 18.65
C LYS A 36 6.17 -18.28 19.03
N GLU A 37 5.15 -18.37 18.18
CA GLU A 37 3.79 -17.92 18.47
C GLU A 37 3.74 -16.44 18.89
N ILE A 38 4.62 -15.63 18.30
CA ILE A 38 4.76 -14.22 18.66
C ILE A 38 3.57 -13.46 18.11
N THR A 39 3.26 -13.64 16.83
CA THR A 39 2.07 -13.05 16.21
C THR A 39 0.81 -13.45 16.96
N TYR A 40 0.68 -14.71 17.37
CA TYR A 40 -0.43 -15.16 18.22
C TYR A 40 -0.57 -14.32 19.50
N LYS A 41 0.53 -14.13 20.25
CA LYS A 41 0.54 -13.30 21.48
C LYS A 41 0.20 -11.84 21.20
N TYR A 42 0.69 -11.27 20.10
CA TYR A 42 0.31 -9.91 19.68
C TYR A 42 -1.19 -9.81 19.40
N LEU A 43 -1.77 -10.78 18.68
CA LEU A 43 -3.20 -10.79 18.40
C LEU A 43 -4.04 -10.93 19.67
N GLN A 44 -3.58 -11.71 20.66
CA GLN A 44 -4.25 -11.79 21.97
C GLN A 44 -4.32 -10.43 22.66
N ILE A 45 -3.19 -9.70 22.71
CA ILE A 45 -3.13 -8.37 23.30
C ILE A 45 -4.04 -7.41 22.52
N LEU A 46 -3.91 -7.34 21.20
CA LEU A 46 -4.67 -6.39 20.38
C LEU A 46 -6.18 -6.66 20.42
N SER A 47 -6.59 -7.92 20.50
CA SER A 47 -7.99 -8.32 20.66
C SER A 47 -8.57 -7.85 22.00
N GLU A 48 -7.80 -7.90 23.10
CA GLU A 48 -8.23 -7.43 24.42
C GLU A 48 -8.66 -5.95 24.39
N TYR A 49 -7.99 -5.13 23.59
CA TYR A 49 -8.29 -3.70 23.44
C TYR A 49 -9.20 -3.39 22.24
N ASN A 50 -9.73 -4.42 21.57
CA ASN A 50 -10.46 -4.30 20.30
C ASN A 50 -9.70 -3.38 19.30
N TYR A 51 -8.37 -3.44 19.29
CA TYR A 51 -7.55 -2.50 18.53
C TYR A 51 -7.53 -2.89 17.05
N PRO A 52 -7.65 -1.95 16.10
CA PRO A 52 -7.67 -2.26 14.67
C PRO A 52 -6.35 -2.86 14.19
N VAL A 53 -6.41 -4.03 13.55
CA VAL A 53 -5.23 -4.75 13.05
C VAL A 53 -5.38 -5.06 11.57
N ILE A 54 -4.33 -4.77 10.79
CA ILE A 54 -4.22 -5.26 9.43
C ILE A 54 -3.16 -6.36 9.41
N VAL A 55 -3.52 -7.53 8.89
CA VAL A 55 -2.55 -8.61 8.63
C VAL A 55 -2.28 -8.69 7.15
N SER A 56 -1.01 -8.71 6.78
CA SER A 56 -0.54 -9.09 5.44
C SER A 56 0.27 -10.37 5.52
N THR A 57 -0.10 -11.40 4.77
CA THR A 57 0.65 -12.66 4.79
C THR A 57 0.55 -13.41 3.46
N LYS A 58 1.52 -14.27 3.16
CA LYS A 58 1.46 -15.30 2.12
C LYS A 58 1.10 -16.67 2.69
N SER A 59 0.86 -16.79 4.00
CA SER A 59 0.65 -18.05 4.72
C SER A 59 -0.83 -18.32 5.00
N ASP A 60 -1.21 -19.59 5.11
CA ASP A 60 -2.54 -20.05 5.52
C ASP A 60 -2.70 -20.16 7.05
N LEU A 61 -1.63 -19.93 7.82
CA LEU A 61 -1.57 -20.20 9.27
C LEU A 61 -2.66 -19.48 10.07
N ILE A 62 -3.01 -18.25 9.67
CA ILE A 62 -4.03 -17.43 10.33
C ILE A 62 -5.43 -18.08 10.32
N SER A 63 -5.68 -19.01 9.39
CA SER A 63 -6.95 -19.74 9.27
C SER A 63 -6.94 -21.11 9.95
N THR A 64 -5.88 -21.44 10.69
CA THR A 64 -5.82 -22.70 11.46
C THR A 64 -6.67 -22.59 12.72
N PRO A 65 -7.17 -23.73 13.28
CA PRO A 65 -8.04 -23.73 14.46
C PRO A 65 -7.52 -22.87 15.61
N LYS A 66 -6.20 -22.91 15.84
CA LYS A 66 -5.54 -22.11 16.87
C LYS A 66 -5.78 -20.60 16.72
N TYR A 67 -5.69 -20.07 15.50
CA TYR A 67 -5.79 -18.64 15.26
C TYR A 67 -7.24 -18.19 15.07
N LEU A 68 -8.12 -19.06 14.55
CA LEU A 68 -9.52 -18.71 14.31
C LEU A 68 -10.23 -18.22 15.58
N ASP A 69 -9.93 -18.81 16.74
CA ASP A 69 -10.55 -18.42 18.01
C ASP A 69 -10.26 -16.96 18.40
N ILE A 70 -9.03 -16.49 18.18
CA ILE A 70 -8.65 -15.10 18.48
C ILE A 70 -9.04 -14.15 17.36
N VAL A 71 -8.90 -14.58 16.10
CA VAL A 71 -9.26 -13.81 14.91
C VAL A 71 -10.74 -13.44 14.93
N LYS A 72 -11.63 -14.38 15.27
CA LYS A 72 -13.09 -14.13 15.37
C LYS A 72 -13.46 -13.04 16.39
N LYS A 73 -12.62 -12.80 17.40
CA LYS A 73 -12.85 -11.81 18.47
C LYS A 73 -12.10 -10.50 18.23
N SER A 74 -11.39 -10.39 17.11
CA SER A 74 -10.50 -9.27 16.82
C SER A 74 -11.13 -8.33 15.79
N ASN A 75 -10.88 -7.03 15.94
CA ASN A 75 -11.07 -6.05 14.87
C ASN A 75 -9.93 -6.16 13.86
N ILE A 76 -10.01 -7.16 12.98
CA ILE A 76 -8.91 -7.58 12.12
C ILE A 76 -9.33 -7.63 10.65
N TYR A 77 -8.44 -7.16 9.79
CA TYR A 77 -8.55 -7.22 8.34
C TYR A 77 -7.38 -8.03 7.78
N VAL A 78 -7.69 -9.14 7.13
CA VAL A 78 -6.68 -10.11 6.66
C VAL A 78 -6.47 -9.97 5.16
N ARG A 79 -5.21 -9.81 4.76
CA ARG A 79 -4.81 -9.62 3.37
C ARG A 79 -3.82 -10.69 2.97
N PHE A 80 -4.18 -11.50 1.98
CA PHE A 80 -3.27 -12.50 1.45
C PHE A 80 -2.51 -11.96 0.25
N SER A 81 -1.19 -11.92 0.31
CA SER A 81 -0.34 -11.58 -0.83
C SER A 81 -0.13 -12.78 -1.74
N THR A 82 -0.21 -12.56 -3.04
CA THR A 82 0.10 -13.58 -4.04
C THR A 82 0.70 -12.95 -5.28
N THR A 83 1.66 -13.63 -5.90
CA THR A 83 2.20 -13.23 -7.19
C THR A 83 1.22 -13.60 -8.30
N VAL A 84 0.92 -12.64 -9.19
CA VAL A 84 0.07 -12.89 -10.37
C VAL A 84 0.88 -13.56 -11.46
N ILE A 85 0.72 -14.88 -11.54
CA ILE A 85 1.41 -15.77 -12.48
C ILE A 85 0.70 -17.16 -12.47
N SER A 86 1.11 -18.10 -13.32
CA SER A 86 0.62 -19.48 -13.27
C SER A 86 1.04 -20.18 -11.96
N GLU A 87 0.27 -21.16 -11.50
CA GLU A 87 0.56 -21.86 -10.23
C GLU A 87 1.94 -22.53 -10.22
N ASP A 88 2.33 -23.18 -11.34
CA ASP A 88 3.61 -23.88 -11.45
C ASP A 88 4.82 -22.93 -11.37
N GLN A 89 4.65 -21.69 -11.84
CA GLN A 89 5.66 -20.65 -11.75
C GLN A 89 5.61 -19.97 -10.39
N ARG A 90 4.42 -19.74 -9.83
CA ARG A 90 4.23 -19.16 -8.49
C ARG A 90 4.95 -19.99 -7.43
N ALA A 91 4.85 -21.32 -7.46
CA ALA A 91 5.58 -22.19 -6.53
C ALA A 91 7.11 -21.98 -6.55
N LYS A 92 7.66 -21.52 -7.69
CA LYS A 92 9.09 -21.21 -7.86
C LYS A 92 9.45 -19.78 -7.43
N ILE A 93 8.48 -18.87 -7.42
CA ILE A 93 8.65 -17.45 -7.04
C ILE A 93 8.33 -17.26 -5.56
N ASP A 94 7.12 -17.61 -5.13
CA ASP A 94 6.64 -17.59 -3.75
C ASP A 94 7.09 -18.86 -3.00
N LYS A 95 8.40 -19.15 -3.02
CA LYS A 95 8.97 -20.38 -2.46
C LYS A 95 8.57 -20.57 -1.00
N GLY A 96 8.05 -21.76 -0.68
CA GLY A 96 7.63 -22.12 0.68
C GLY A 96 6.30 -21.52 1.11
N CYS A 97 5.62 -20.77 0.25
CA CYS A 97 4.25 -20.33 0.48
C CYS A 97 3.25 -21.42 0.04
N PRO A 98 2.05 -21.49 0.62
CA PRO A 98 0.97 -22.33 0.14
C PRO A 98 0.57 -21.98 -1.30
N GLU A 99 0.04 -22.99 -2.00
CA GLU A 99 -0.61 -22.80 -3.30
C GLU A 99 -1.80 -21.84 -3.18
N TYR A 100 -2.15 -21.20 -4.30
CA TYR A 100 -3.23 -20.22 -4.30
C TYR A 100 -4.57 -20.80 -3.86
N ASN A 101 -4.87 -22.05 -4.21
CA ASN A 101 -6.09 -22.72 -3.74
C ASN A 101 -6.16 -22.86 -2.21
N LYS A 102 -5.02 -23.08 -1.53
CA LYS A 102 -4.98 -23.10 -0.05
C LYS A 102 -5.21 -21.70 0.54
N ILE A 103 -4.73 -20.66 -0.13
CA ILE A 103 -5.03 -19.27 0.24
C ILE A 103 -6.53 -18.97 0.06
N LEU A 104 -7.14 -19.41 -1.05
CA LEU A 104 -8.58 -19.28 -1.27
C LEU A 104 -9.40 -20.04 -0.22
N THR A 105 -8.97 -21.25 0.16
CA THR A 105 -9.59 -22.01 1.26
C THR A 105 -9.46 -21.26 2.60
N SER A 106 -8.33 -20.61 2.84
CA SER A 106 -8.12 -19.79 4.04
C SER A 106 -9.00 -18.55 4.04
N ALA A 107 -9.13 -17.90 2.88
CA ALA A 107 -10.03 -16.77 2.68
C ALA A 107 -11.49 -17.18 2.93
N ASP A 108 -11.97 -18.29 2.36
CA ASP A 108 -13.32 -18.80 2.59
C ASP A 108 -13.61 -19.01 4.08
N LYS A 109 -12.70 -19.67 4.81
CA LYS A 109 -12.84 -19.90 6.25
C LYS A 109 -12.99 -18.60 7.04
N LEU A 110 -12.17 -17.60 6.73
CA LEU A 110 -12.19 -16.30 7.40
C LEU A 110 -13.45 -15.50 7.03
N SER A 111 -13.83 -15.49 5.75
CA SER A 111 -15.05 -14.83 5.27
C SER A 111 -16.31 -15.40 5.93
N ARG A 112 -16.38 -16.72 6.14
CA ARG A 112 -17.52 -17.40 6.82
C ARG A 112 -17.67 -17.07 8.30
N ILE A 113 -16.64 -16.53 8.94
CA ILE A 113 -16.71 -16.02 10.31
C ILE A 113 -16.70 -14.49 10.34
N ASP A 114 -17.14 -13.87 9.23
CA ASP A 114 -17.31 -12.42 9.05
C ASP A 114 -16.04 -11.58 9.14
N ILE A 115 -14.87 -12.20 8.96
CA ILE A 115 -13.60 -11.48 8.90
C ILE A 115 -13.42 -10.91 7.49
N PRO A 116 -13.20 -9.59 7.33
CA PRO A 116 -12.95 -9.03 6.02
C PRO A 116 -11.62 -9.57 5.48
N VAL A 117 -11.67 -10.08 4.24
CA VAL A 117 -10.50 -10.61 3.54
C VAL A 117 -10.23 -9.84 2.26
N SER A 118 -8.96 -9.58 1.99
CA SER A 118 -8.47 -9.08 0.71
C SER A 118 -7.43 -10.01 0.08
N LEU A 119 -7.30 -9.93 -1.23
CA LEU A 119 -6.10 -10.41 -1.92
C LEU A 119 -5.25 -9.26 -2.40
N ARG A 120 -3.94 -9.42 -2.28
CA ARG A 120 -2.93 -8.48 -2.75
C ARG A 120 -2.19 -9.12 -3.92
N PHE A 121 -2.54 -8.70 -5.13
CA PHE A 121 -1.87 -9.04 -6.38
C PHE A 121 -0.59 -8.21 -6.49
N GLN A 122 0.34 -8.54 -5.60
CA GLN A 122 1.56 -7.79 -5.35
C GLN A 122 2.71 -8.81 -5.18
N PRO A 123 3.53 -9.03 -6.22
CA PRO A 123 3.56 -8.32 -7.49
C PRO A 123 2.70 -8.95 -8.61
N ILE A 124 2.30 -8.13 -9.58
CA ILE A 124 2.04 -8.55 -10.95
C ILE A 124 3.37 -8.67 -11.69
N ILE A 125 3.63 -9.85 -12.28
CA ILE A 125 4.82 -10.07 -13.11
C ILE A 125 4.50 -9.65 -14.55
N PRO A 126 5.34 -8.81 -15.19
CA PRO A 126 5.14 -8.44 -16.60
C PRO A 126 5.07 -9.68 -17.49
N PHE A 127 4.25 -9.64 -18.55
CA PHE A 127 3.94 -10.75 -19.47
C PHE A 127 3.04 -11.86 -18.89
N HIS A 128 2.63 -11.75 -17.63
CA HIS A 128 1.78 -12.73 -16.94
C HIS A 128 0.42 -12.17 -16.48
N GLU A 129 0.06 -10.96 -16.94
CA GLU A 129 -1.18 -10.25 -16.60
C GLU A 129 -2.43 -11.06 -16.91
N LYS A 130 -2.39 -11.94 -17.92
CA LYS A 130 -3.50 -12.83 -18.31
C LYS A 130 -4.04 -13.67 -17.16
N HIS A 131 -3.24 -13.95 -16.13
CA HIS A 131 -3.67 -14.72 -14.96
C HIS A 131 -4.50 -13.90 -13.97
N ALA A 132 -4.43 -12.57 -14.01
CA ALA A 132 -5.04 -11.69 -13.02
C ALA A 132 -6.56 -11.86 -12.94
N ILE A 133 -7.25 -11.85 -14.09
CA ILE A 133 -8.71 -11.94 -14.14
C ILE A 133 -9.19 -13.29 -13.64
N PHE A 134 -8.52 -14.38 -14.02
CA PHE A 134 -8.85 -15.71 -13.49
C PHE A 134 -8.71 -15.74 -11.96
N MET A 135 -7.58 -15.27 -11.42
CA MET A 135 -7.36 -15.23 -9.97
C MET A 135 -8.40 -14.36 -9.26
N LEU A 136 -8.72 -13.19 -9.83
CA LEU A 136 -9.76 -12.30 -9.30
C LEU A 136 -11.12 -13.00 -9.23
N ASN A 137 -11.50 -13.72 -10.29
CA ASN A 137 -12.77 -14.45 -10.35
C ASN A 137 -12.84 -15.56 -9.28
N GLU A 138 -11.74 -16.26 -9.02
CA GLU A 138 -11.68 -17.26 -7.95
C GLU A 138 -11.75 -16.62 -6.55
N ALA A 139 -11.14 -15.45 -6.37
CA ALA A 139 -11.18 -14.71 -5.12
C ALA A 139 -12.63 -14.33 -4.71
N MET A 140 -13.44 -13.89 -5.66
CA MET A 140 -14.84 -13.52 -5.41
C MET A 140 -15.63 -14.70 -4.85
N LYS A 141 -15.42 -15.91 -5.38
CA LYS A 141 -16.16 -17.13 -4.98
C LYS A 141 -15.99 -17.50 -3.51
N VAL A 142 -14.94 -16.99 -2.85
CA VAL A 142 -14.59 -17.28 -1.45
C VAL A 142 -14.80 -16.07 -0.51
N GLY A 143 -15.61 -15.10 -0.93
CA GLY A 143 -16.03 -13.97 -0.10
C GLY A 143 -14.98 -12.87 0.11
N VAL A 144 -13.93 -12.83 -0.73
CA VAL A 144 -12.98 -11.72 -0.75
C VAL A 144 -13.72 -10.43 -1.09
N LYS A 145 -13.49 -9.35 -0.32
CA LYS A 145 -14.17 -8.05 -0.48
C LYS A 145 -13.33 -6.99 -1.19
N HIS A 146 -12.00 -7.19 -1.22
CA HIS A 146 -11.07 -6.23 -1.76
C HIS A 146 -9.91 -6.89 -2.53
N ILE A 147 -9.53 -6.28 -3.65
CA ILE A 147 -8.32 -6.63 -4.38
C ILE A 147 -7.43 -5.40 -4.44
N SER A 148 -6.14 -5.56 -4.11
CA SER A 148 -5.13 -4.54 -4.36
C SER A 148 -4.09 -5.06 -5.35
N ALA A 149 -3.66 -4.25 -6.32
CA ALA A 149 -2.73 -4.68 -7.36
C ALA A 149 -1.55 -3.72 -7.54
N GLU A 150 -0.34 -4.25 -7.70
CA GLU A 150 0.88 -3.48 -7.95
C GLU A 150 1.82 -4.30 -8.83
N TYR A 151 2.46 -3.65 -9.79
CA TYR A 151 3.48 -4.30 -10.60
C TYR A 151 4.77 -4.55 -9.82
N LEU A 152 5.52 -5.58 -10.22
CA LEU A 152 6.87 -5.78 -9.73
C LEU A 152 7.71 -4.51 -9.99
N LYS A 153 8.39 -4.03 -8.95
CA LYS A 153 9.43 -3.01 -9.07
C LYS A 153 10.78 -3.70 -9.12
N VAL A 154 11.63 -3.30 -10.06
CA VAL A 154 12.93 -3.96 -10.27
C VAL A 154 14.04 -3.10 -9.66
N PRO A 155 14.71 -3.52 -8.58
CA PRO A 155 15.80 -2.73 -8.01
C PRO A 155 16.99 -2.65 -8.97
N ILE A 156 17.80 -1.60 -8.85
CA ILE A 156 18.97 -1.38 -9.74
C ILE A 156 20.03 -2.49 -9.68
N ASP A 157 19.96 -3.37 -8.69
CA ASP A 157 20.83 -4.52 -8.48
C ASP A 157 20.09 -5.86 -8.66
N ALA A 158 18.92 -5.86 -9.32
CA ALA A 158 18.08 -7.03 -9.54
C ALA A 158 18.84 -8.20 -10.20
N ASN A 159 19.72 -7.93 -11.16
CA ASN A 159 20.50 -8.97 -11.85
C ASN A 159 21.44 -9.76 -10.90
N LYS A 160 21.72 -9.22 -9.70
CA LYS A 160 22.50 -9.90 -8.65
C LYS A 160 21.62 -10.47 -7.54
N LYS A 161 20.50 -9.80 -7.22
CA LYS A 161 19.65 -10.14 -6.05
C LYS A 161 18.49 -11.05 -6.36
N PHE A 162 17.97 -11.04 -7.59
CA PHE A 162 16.83 -11.88 -7.94
C PHE A 162 17.26 -13.33 -8.12
N GLY A 163 16.43 -14.25 -7.62
CA GLY A 163 16.64 -15.67 -7.82
C GLY A 163 16.49 -16.07 -9.30
N ALA A 164 17.15 -17.15 -9.69
CA ALA A 164 17.19 -17.64 -11.08
C ALA A 164 15.81 -17.79 -11.73
N SER A 165 14.79 -18.20 -10.98
CA SER A 165 13.42 -18.33 -11.48
C SER A 165 12.83 -16.99 -11.92
N LEU A 166 13.02 -15.92 -11.13
CA LEU A 166 12.52 -14.59 -11.46
C LEU A 166 13.33 -13.96 -12.59
N VAL A 167 14.66 -14.15 -12.59
CA VAL A 167 15.53 -13.73 -13.69
C VAL A 167 15.10 -14.37 -15.01
N LYS A 168 14.78 -15.68 -15.01
CA LYS A 168 14.30 -16.38 -16.19
C LYS A 168 12.95 -15.83 -16.70
N LEU A 169 12.03 -15.49 -15.81
CA LEU A 169 10.75 -14.85 -16.19
C LEU A 169 10.93 -13.46 -16.81
N LEU A 170 12.03 -12.78 -16.46
CA LEU A 170 12.39 -11.47 -17.00
C LEU A 170 13.52 -11.61 -18.02
N ASN A 171 13.37 -12.57 -18.94
CA ASN A 171 14.23 -12.80 -20.11
C ASN A 171 15.74 -12.89 -19.82
N GLY A 172 16.12 -13.35 -18.64
CA GLY A 172 17.53 -13.52 -18.23
C GLY A 172 18.21 -12.24 -17.75
N ASP A 173 17.61 -11.06 -18.00
CA ASP A 173 18.13 -9.77 -17.57
C ASP A 173 16.95 -8.85 -17.17
N PRO A 174 16.56 -8.86 -15.88
CA PRO A 174 15.50 -8.03 -15.34
C PRO A 174 15.62 -6.54 -15.69
N ILE A 175 16.82 -5.98 -15.58
CA ILE A 175 17.06 -4.54 -15.80
C ILE A 175 16.91 -4.21 -17.28
N LYS A 176 17.53 -5.01 -18.17
CA LYS A 176 17.42 -4.82 -19.62
C LYS A 176 15.96 -4.95 -20.07
N THR A 177 15.26 -5.98 -19.59
CA THR A 177 13.83 -6.20 -19.87
C THR A 177 12.99 -4.98 -19.48
N TYR A 178 13.20 -4.42 -18.29
CA TYR A 178 12.44 -3.24 -17.86
C TYR A 178 12.76 -2.00 -18.71
N ARG A 179 14.02 -1.80 -19.10
CA ARG A 179 14.39 -0.69 -20.00
C ARG A 179 13.73 -0.82 -21.37
N GLU A 180 13.67 -2.03 -21.92
CA GLU A 180 12.99 -2.31 -23.21
C GLU A 180 11.48 -2.08 -23.13
N LEU A 181 10.87 -2.31 -21.96
CA LEU A 181 9.48 -1.96 -21.67
C LEU A 181 9.24 -0.47 -21.37
N GLY A 182 10.28 0.38 -21.48
CA GLY A 182 10.18 1.82 -21.23
C GLY A 182 10.09 2.18 -19.74
N ALA A 183 10.59 1.33 -18.85
CA ALA A 183 10.57 1.61 -17.41
C ALA A 183 11.40 2.85 -17.06
N ASN A 184 10.84 3.65 -16.16
CA ASN A 184 11.52 4.80 -15.59
C ASN A 184 12.25 4.38 -14.32
N LYS A 185 13.45 4.94 -14.11
CA LYS A 185 14.18 4.77 -12.87
C LYS A 185 13.66 5.79 -11.84
N LEU A 186 13.05 5.30 -10.76
CA LEU A 186 12.61 6.09 -9.62
C LEU A 186 13.44 5.69 -8.40
N GLY A 187 14.34 6.59 -7.96
CA GLY A 187 15.28 6.28 -6.89
C GLY A 187 16.16 5.06 -7.21
N ARG A 188 15.97 3.97 -6.44
CA ARG A 188 16.73 2.71 -6.57
C ARG A 188 15.97 1.61 -7.33
N GLU A 189 14.85 1.93 -7.95
CA GLU A 189 13.98 0.96 -8.62
C GLU A 189 13.65 1.40 -10.03
N TYR A 190 13.41 0.44 -10.91
CA TYR A 190 12.79 0.61 -12.22
C TYR A 190 11.31 0.28 -12.08
N ILE A 191 10.46 1.20 -12.54
CA ILE A 191 9.01 1.10 -12.50
C ILE A 191 8.49 1.16 -13.92
N LEU A 192 7.61 0.23 -14.28
CA LEU A 192 6.99 0.21 -15.60
C LEU A 192 6.16 1.47 -15.84
N PRO A 193 6.17 2.01 -17.07
CA PRO A 193 5.46 3.24 -17.36
C PRO A 193 3.95 3.02 -17.23
N LEU A 194 3.22 4.09 -16.91
CA LEU A 194 1.76 4.04 -16.80
C LEU A 194 1.10 3.56 -18.11
N SER A 195 1.69 3.88 -19.26
CA SER A 195 1.24 3.40 -20.58
C SER A 195 1.26 1.87 -20.71
N TYR A 196 2.15 1.17 -20.00
CA TYR A 196 2.18 -0.29 -19.95
C TYR A 196 1.15 -0.84 -18.97
N ARG A 197 1.10 -0.28 -17.74
CA ARG A 197 0.32 -0.85 -16.62
C ARG A 197 -1.17 -0.52 -16.68
N SER A 198 -1.54 0.67 -17.17
CA SER A 198 -2.89 1.25 -17.01
C SER A 198 -4.00 0.35 -17.54
N GLY A 199 -3.90 -0.14 -18.78
CA GLY A 199 -4.95 -0.98 -19.37
C GLY A 199 -5.23 -2.25 -18.56
N HIS A 200 -4.18 -2.90 -18.05
CA HIS A 200 -4.32 -4.09 -17.21
C HIS A 200 -4.93 -3.77 -15.84
N LEU A 201 -4.45 -2.72 -15.17
CA LEU A 201 -4.94 -2.31 -13.85
C LEU A 201 -6.40 -1.83 -13.92
N ILE A 202 -6.77 -1.10 -14.98
CA ILE A 202 -8.14 -0.65 -15.24
C ILE A 202 -9.06 -1.85 -15.45
N SER A 203 -8.64 -2.82 -16.27
CA SER A 203 -9.40 -4.05 -16.51
C SER A 203 -9.67 -4.81 -15.20
N MET A 204 -8.63 -5.00 -14.37
CA MET A 204 -8.79 -5.61 -13.05
C MET A 204 -9.72 -4.81 -12.12
N GLY A 205 -9.57 -3.49 -12.07
CA GLY A 205 -10.40 -2.64 -11.22
C GLY A 205 -11.87 -2.62 -11.65
N LYS A 206 -12.14 -2.55 -12.97
CA LYS A 206 -13.49 -2.63 -13.52
C LYS A 206 -14.13 -3.98 -13.23
N GLU A 207 -13.37 -5.07 -13.40
CA GLU A 207 -13.85 -6.41 -13.11
C GLU A 207 -14.14 -6.61 -11.61
N ALA A 208 -13.25 -6.16 -10.73
CA ALA A 208 -13.48 -6.20 -9.28
C ALA A 208 -14.78 -5.46 -8.89
N LYS A 209 -14.97 -4.24 -9.40
CA LYS A 209 -16.19 -3.45 -9.16
C LYS A 209 -17.44 -4.13 -9.70
N ARG A 210 -17.38 -4.70 -10.90
CA ARG A 210 -18.50 -5.47 -11.49
C ARG A 210 -18.91 -6.65 -10.61
N MET A 211 -17.95 -7.24 -9.89
CA MET A 211 -18.15 -8.32 -8.93
C MET A 211 -18.54 -7.85 -7.52
N GLY A 212 -18.75 -6.56 -7.30
CA GLY A 212 -19.08 -6.01 -5.99
C GLY A 212 -17.89 -5.92 -5.01
N MET A 213 -16.66 -6.14 -5.49
CA MET A 213 -15.44 -5.93 -4.71
C MET A 213 -14.94 -4.49 -4.86
N THR A 214 -14.28 -4.00 -3.82
CA THR A 214 -13.50 -2.76 -3.90
C THR A 214 -12.11 -3.03 -4.50
N PHE A 215 -11.47 -1.99 -5.04
CA PHE A 215 -10.16 -2.12 -5.68
C PHE A 215 -9.16 -1.06 -5.21
N GLY A 216 -7.92 -1.49 -4.97
CA GLY A 216 -6.79 -0.63 -4.60
C GLY A 216 -5.67 -0.69 -5.63
N PHE A 217 -5.26 0.45 -6.15
CA PHE A 217 -4.04 0.56 -6.94
C PHE A 217 -2.87 0.70 -5.98
N GLY A 218 -1.95 -0.26 -5.98
CA GLY A 218 -0.76 -0.26 -5.12
C GLY A 218 0.44 0.46 -5.73
N ASP A 219 0.44 0.72 -7.03
CA ASP A 219 1.45 1.58 -7.64
C ASP A 219 1.28 3.03 -7.17
N ASN A 220 2.38 3.63 -6.72
CA ASN A 220 2.35 4.91 -5.99
C ASN A 220 1.68 6.04 -6.78
N ASP A 221 1.85 6.07 -8.10
CA ASP A 221 1.31 7.10 -8.99
C ASP A 221 -0.21 7.03 -9.11
N LEU A 222 -0.84 5.91 -8.75
CA LEU A 222 -2.27 5.65 -8.90
C LEU A 222 -3.03 5.58 -7.56
N LEU A 223 -2.38 5.85 -6.43
CA LEU A 223 -3.00 5.71 -5.10
C LEU A 223 -4.28 6.53 -4.91
N ILE A 224 -4.41 7.67 -5.61
CA ILE A 224 -5.59 8.54 -5.59
C ILE A 224 -6.84 7.81 -6.08
N HIS A 225 -6.69 6.82 -6.96
CA HIS A 225 -7.80 6.10 -7.59
C HIS A 225 -8.27 4.88 -6.80
N SER A 226 -7.59 4.56 -5.70
CA SER A 226 -7.95 3.44 -4.83
C SER A 226 -9.24 3.71 -4.05
N CYS A 227 -10.10 2.70 -3.90
CA CYS A 227 -11.26 2.76 -3.03
C CYS A 227 -10.86 3.00 -1.56
N GLY A 228 -11.68 3.74 -0.82
CA GLY A 228 -11.43 4.11 0.57
C GLY A 228 -10.42 5.27 0.70
N SER A 229 -10.23 5.73 1.93
CA SER A 229 -9.23 6.76 2.29
C SER A 229 -7.85 6.16 2.58
N SER A 230 -7.77 4.89 3.00
CA SER A 230 -6.52 4.23 3.39
C SER A 230 -5.71 3.65 2.21
N CYS A 231 -4.97 4.54 1.52
CA CYS A 231 -4.01 4.17 0.47
C CYS A 231 -4.58 3.11 -0.51
N CYS A 232 -3.90 1.98 -0.70
CA CYS A 232 -4.31 0.88 -1.57
C CYS A 232 -5.00 -0.28 -0.84
N ASN A 233 -5.22 -0.19 0.48
CA ASN A 233 -5.65 -1.33 1.27
C ASN A 233 -7.11 -1.28 1.73
N ALA A 234 -7.73 -0.09 1.72
CA ALA A 234 -9.13 0.11 2.09
C ALA A 234 -9.49 -0.35 3.51
N SER A 235 -8.53 -0.39 4.45
CA SER A 235 -8.76 -0.69 5.86
C SER A 235 -9.85 0.18 6.51
N ASP A 236 -10.02 1.43 6.08
CA ASP A 236 -11.11 2.32 6.51
C ASP A 236 -12.50 1.80 6.17
N LEU A 237 -12.62 0.94 5.14
CA LEU A 237 -13.90 0.34 4.75
C LEU A 237 -14.21 -0.96 5.51
N TYR A 238 -13.22 -1.54 6.20
CA TYR A 238 -13.30 -2.90 6.74
C TYR A 238 -13.03 -3.01 8.24
N LEU A 239 -12.27 -2.08 8.83
CA LEU A 239 -11.97 -2.07 10.25
C LEU A 239 -12.93 -1.14 10.99
N ASN A 240 -13.53 -1.65 12.06
CA ASN A 240 -14.45 -0.87 12.89
C ASN A 240 -13.67 0.09 13.78
N GLU A 241 -14.25 1.25 14.11
CA GLU A 241 -13.66 2.22 15.05
C GLU A 241 -12.16 2.49 14.80
N SER A 242 -11.78 2.56 13.53
CA SER A 242 -10.40 2.73 13.09
C SER A 242 -10.21 4.09 12.44
N SER A 243 -9.02 4.69 12.62
CA SER A 243 -8.66 5.93 11.94
C SER A 243 -7.63 5.67 10.85
N THR A 244 -7.55 6.56 9.87
CA THR A 244 -6.49 6.55 8.86
C THR A 244 -5.49 7.67 9.09
N PHE A 245 -4.25 7.45 8.69
CA PHE A 245 -3.28 8.53 8.60
C PHE A 245 -3.53 9.30 7.30
N ASP A 246 -4.00 10.53 7.44
CA ASP A 246 -4.52 11.41 6.40
C ASP A 246 -3.61 12.62 6.11
N ALA A 247 -2.58 12.83 6.93
CA ALA A 247 -1.55 13.84 6.68
C ALA A 247 -0.57 13.38 5.59
N ASN A 248 -1.08 13.22 4.37
CA ASN A 248 -0.33 12.90 3.17
C ASN A 248 -1.01 13.48 1.92
N ILE A 249 -0.23 13.65 0.86
CA ILE A 249 -0.67 14.22 -0.41
C ILE A 249 -1.83 13.43 -1.04
N VAL A 250 -1.84 12.09 -0.92
CA VAL A 250 -2.89 11.25 -1.51
C VAL A 250 -4.25 11.54 -0.85
N SER A 251 -4.28 11.67 0.47
CA SER A 251 -5.51 11.94 1.22
C SER A 251 -6.02 13.35 0.93
N LEU A 252 -5.12 14.34 0.90
CA LEU A 252 -5.46 15.70 0.47
C LEU A 252 -6.02 15.71 -0.95
N ALA A 253 -5.40 15.02 -1.90
CA ALA A 253 -5.85 14.98 -3.28
C ALA A 253 -7.19 14.25 -3.47
N LYS A 254 -7.47 13.22 -2.67
CA LYS A 254 -8.78 12.52 -2.65
C LYS A 254 -9.90 13.41 -2.11
N SER A 255 -9.60 14.40 -1.28
CA SER A 255 -10.60 15.36 -0.76
C SER A 255 -11.01 16.44 -1.76
N LYS A 256 -10.40 16.46 -2.95
CA LYS A 256 -10.51 17.53 -3.95
C LYS A 256 -11.29 17.06 -5.17
N SER A 257 -12.18 17.91 -5.65
CA SER A 257 -12.89 17.71 -6.93
C SER A 257 -12.00 18.07 -8.11
N VAL A 258 -12.29 17.52 -9.29
CA VAL A 258 -11.65 17.96 -10.53
C VAL A 258 -11.89 19.46 -10.70
N GLY A 259 -10.81 20.22 -10.92
CA GLY A 259 -10.85 21.68 -10.99
C GLY A 259 -10.31 22.37 -9.73
N ASP A 260 -10.35 21.71 -8.58
CA ASP A 260 -9.93 22.31 -7.32
C ASP A 260 -8.41 22.50 -7.27
N LYS A 261 -8.01 23.64 -6.70
CA LYS A 261 -6.62 23.92 -6.34
C LYS A 261 -6.23 23.18 -5.06
N ILE A 262 -4.98 22.81 -4.98
CA ILE A 262 -4.35 22.12 -3.86
C ILE A 262 -3.19 22.97 -3.38
N PHE A 263 -3.26 23.40 -2.13
CA PHE A 263 -2.28 24.30 -1.51
C PHE A 263 -1.48 23.57 -0.43
N ILE A 264 -0.22 23.99 -0.22
CA ILE A 264 0.59 23.40 0.85
C ILE A 264 0.02 23.74 2.24
N SER A 265 -0.62 24.90 2.38
CA SER A 265 -1.26 25.33 3.64
C SER A 265 -2.31 24.33 4.11
N GLU A 266 -3.07 23.74 3.19
CA GLU A 266 -4.04 22.68 3.50
C GLU A 266 -3.36 21.41 4.00
N TYR A 267 -2.22 21.07 3.40
CA TYR A 267 -1.41 19.94 3.86
C TYR A 267 -0.84 20.17 5.26
N LEU A 268 -0.34 21.38 5.53
CA LEU A 268 0.23 21.77 6.83
C LEU A 268 -0.84 21.87 7.93
N ASN A 269 -2.11 22.10 7.59
CA ASN A 269 -3.24 22.15 8.53
C ASN A 269 -3.76 20.77 8.96
N THR A 270 -3.19 19.67 8.46
CA THR A 270 -3.60 18.31 8.84
C THR A 270 -2.97 17.88 10.18
N TRP A 271 -2.04 16.90 10.17
CA TRP A 271 -1.27 16.49 11.33
C TRP A 271 0.20 16.84 11.12
N LEU A 272 0.80 17.52 12.10
CA LEU A 272 2.23 17.83 12.12
C LEU A 272 2.89 17.26 13.39
N PRO A 273 4.14 16.77 13.29
CA PRO A 273 4.86 16.29 14.46
C PRO A 273 5.14 17.42 15.46
N LYS A 274 4.79 17.21 16.73
CA LYS A 274 5.04 18.20 17.80
C LYS A 274 6.50 18.27 18.27
N LYS A 275 7.26 17.18 18.10
CA LYS A 275 8.66 17.10 18.53
C LYS A 275 9.62 17.45 17.38
N LYS A 276 10.88 17.73 17.74
CA LYS A 276 11.96 18.02 16.78
C LYS A 276 12.09 16.91 15.74
N ILE A 277 12.42 17.27 14.51
CA ILE A 277 12.58 16.33 13.39
C ILE A 277 13.59 15.22 13.65
N SER A 278 14.60 15.49 14.46
CA SER A 278 15.58 14.50 14.89
C SER A 278 15.02 13.36 15.74
N THR A 279 13.83 13.52 16.33
CA THR A 279 13.14 12.46 17.07
C THR A 279 12.48 11.43 16.15
N TYR A 280 12.29 11.76 14.86
CA TYR A 280 11.58 10.88 13.91
C TYR A 280 12.44 10.50 12.71
N LEU A 281 13.33 11.39 12.25
CA LEU A 281 14.22 11.14 11.13
C LEU A 281 15.68 11.05 11.59
N ASN A 282 16.39 10.06 11.06
CA ASN A 282 17.83 9.94 11.23
C ASN A 282 18.58 11.05 10.47
N SER A 283 19.86 11.28 10.79
CA SER A 283 20.66 12.36 10.21
C SER A 283 20.80 12.32 8.70
N LYS A 284 20.76 11.14 8.07
CA LYS A 284 20.91 10.98 6.61
C LYS A 284 19.64 11.33 5.84
N SER A 285 18.49 11.36 6.52
CA SER A 285 17.19 11.65 5.92
C SER A 285 16.69 13.06 6.21
N ARG A 286 17.42 13.86 7.00
CA ARG A 286 17.08 15.25 7.31
C ARG A 286 17.67 16.19 6.26
N ILE A 287 17.02 17.34 6.09
CA ILE A 287 17.53 18.45 5.27
C ILE A 287 18.25 19.42 6.21
N GLU A 288 19.40 19.93 5.78
CA GLU A 288 20.07 21.03 6.50
C GLU A 288 19.24 22.30 6.36
N VAL A 289 18.81 22.85 7.49
CA VAL A 289 18.04 24.10 7.53
C VAL A 289 18.95 25.19 8.08
N ASN A 290 19.22 26.21 7.27
CA ASN A 290 19.95 27.40 7.69
C ASN A 290 18.94 28.42 8.23
N GLY A 291 18.91 28.61 9.56
CA GLY A 291 18.02 29.57 10.23
C GLY A 291 17.17 28.93 11.34
N ASN A 292 16.65 29.78 12.23
CA ASN A 292 15.94 29.36 13.45
C ASN A 292 14.43 29.67 13.44
N ASP A 293 13.90 30.37 12.42
CA ASP A 293 12.57 30.97 12.52
C ASP A 293 11.41 30.01 12.17
N THR A 294 11.68 28.92 11.43
CA THR A 294 10.66 27.95 11.02
C THR A 294 11.01 26.54 11.50
N PRO A 295 10.06 25.77 12.08
CA PRO A 295 10.29 24.36 12.44
C PRO A 295 10.88 23.56 11.28
N GLN A 296 11.96 22.81 11.53
CA GLN A 296 12.67 22.01 10.51
C GLN A 296 11.75 21.05 9.72
N TRP A 297 10.63 20.63 10.32
CA TRP A 297 9.61 19.83 9.64
C TRP A 297 8.89 20.58 8.52
N ILE A 298 8.60 21.86 8.68
CA ILE A 298 7.91 22.63 7.66
C ILE A 298 8.81 22.74 6.42
N HIS A 299 10.09 23.09 6.62
CA HIS A 299 11.06 23.12 5.53
C HIS A 299 11.20 21.75 4.83
N TYR A 300 11.19 20.66 5.61
CA TYR A 300 11.20 19.30 5.06
C TYR A 300 9.98 19.04 4.16
N LEU A 301 8.79 19.42 4.60
CA LEU A 301 7.54 19.24 3.86
C LEU A 301 7.45 20.16 2.64
N GLU A 302 7.95 21.40 2.72
CA GLU A 302 8.06 22.32 1.58
C GLU A 302 8.97 21.76 0.49
N LYS A 303 10.14 21.24 0.84
CA LYS A 303 11.06 20.62 -0.12
C LYS A 303 10.46 19.36 -0.77
N MET A 304 9.70 18.58 -0.01
CA MET A 304 8.92 17.46 -0.55
C MET A 304 7.82 17.96 -1.51
N TRP A 305 7.14 19.05 -1.14
CA TRP A 305 6.07 19.67 -1.93
C TRP A 305 6.59 20.17 -3.28
N THR A 306 7.74 20.85 -3.31
CA THR A 306 8.35 21.35 -4.57
C THR A 306 8.99 20.25 -5.42
N GLY A 307 9.22 19.07 -4.85
CA GLY A 307 9.95 17.97 -5.48
C GLY A 307 11.48 18.11 -5.40
N GLU A 308 11.98 19.03 -4.58
CA GLU A 308 13.41 19.18 -4.29
C GLU A 308 13.94 18.13 -3.32
N HIS A 309 13.05 17.46 -2.57
CA HIS A 309 13.36 16.32 -1.74
C HIS A 309 12.40 15.15 -2.02
N GLY A 310 12.94 13.94 -2.12
CA GLY A 310 12.15 12.76 -2.46
C GLY A 310 11.64 12.77 -3.90
N VAL A 311 10.68 11.89 -4.19
CA VAL A 311 10.14 11.69 -5.55
C VAL A 311 8.62 11.88 -5.64
N PHE A 312 7.97 12.19 -4.53
CA PHE A 312 6.50 12.18 -4.40
C PHE A 312 5.92 13.57 -4.16
N ALA A 313 6.36 14.57 -4.94
CA ALA A 313 5.66 15.85 -5.03
C ALA A 313 4.22 15.64 -5.55
N PRO A 314 3.28 16.58 -5.35
CA PRO A 314 1.89 16.37 -5.76
C PRO A 314 1.71 15.97 -7.23
N SER A 315 2.44 16.58 -8.16
CA SER A 315 2.40 16.22 -9.59
C SER A 315 2.93 14.83 -9.95
N PHE A 316 3.48 14.08 -8.99
CA PHE A 316 3.83 12.66 -9.19
C PHE A 316 2.58 11.79 -9.35
N PHE A 317 1.50 12.14 -8.65
CA PHE A 317 0.28 11.35 -8.63
C PHE A 317 -0.60 11.67 -9.85
N ASN A 318 -1.09 10.63 -10.51
CA ASN A 318 -1.98 10.76 -11.64
C ASN A 318 -3.27 11.49 -11.22
N GLY A 319 -3.65 12.52 -11.97
CA GLY A 319 -4.76 13.40 -11.64
C GLY A 319 -4.35 14.69 -10.95
N ILE A 320 -3.05 14.95 -10.75
CA ILE A 320 -2.57 16.21 -10.21
C ILE A 320 -1.60 16.86 -11.20
N GLU A 321 -1.84 18.14 -11.51
CA GLU A 321 -0.95 18.95 -12.32
C GLU A 321 -0.43 20.15 -11.52
N LYS A 322 0.80 20.55 -11.83
CA LYS A 322 1.40 21.77 -11.28
C LYS A 322 0.88 22.96 -12.10
N THR A 323 0.44 24.01 -11.43
CA THR A 323 0.02 25.26 -12.09
C THR A 323 1.20 26.23 -12.25
N ASP A 324 1.02 27.30 -13.02
CA ASP A 324 1.97 28.41 -13.12
C ASP A 324 1.87 29.39 -11.93
N GLU A 325 0.92 29.17 -11.02
CA GLU A 325 0.67 30.03 -9.87
C GLU A 325 1.47 29.58 -8.63
N LYS A 326 1.71 30.55 -7.74
CA LYS A 326 2.29 30.33 -6.41
C LYS A 326 1.34 30.85 -5.35
N ASP A 327 1.34 30.22 -4.18
CA ASP A 327 0.57 30.68 -3.03
C ASP A 327 1.28 31.82 -2.27
N GLU A 328 0.67 32.28 -1.19
CA GLU A 328 1.19 33.35 -0.34
C GLU A 328 2.54 33.02 0.31
N LEU A 329 2.88 31.73 0.43
CA LEU A 329 4.16 31.23 0.94
C LEU A 329 5.20 31.10 -0.19
N GLY A 330 4.87 31.50 -1.42
CA GLY A 330 5.71 31.34 -2.60
C GLY A 330 5.84 29.89 -3.07
N MET A 331 5.00 28.98 -2.55
CA MET A 331 5.00 27.56 -2.90
C MET A 331 4.15 27.30 -4.14
N PRO A 332 4.51 26.31 -4.97
CA PRO A 332 3.73 25.99 -6.16
C PRO A 332 2.33 25.50 -5.80
N ILE A 333 1.33 26.03 -6.51
CA ILE A 333 -0.05 25.56 -6.42
C ILE A 333 -0.24 24.40 -7.40
N TYR A 334 -0.92 23.36 -6.94
CA TYR A 334 -1.32 22.22 -7.77
C TYR A 334 -2.82 22.22 -8.01
N LYS A 335 -3.29 21.43 -8.98
CA LYS A 335 -4.70 21.34 -9.33
C LYS A 335 -5.11 19.89 -9.59
N ARG A 336 -6.30 19.49 -9.14
CA ARG A 336 -6.91 18.24 -9.57
C ARG A 336 -7.39 18.36 -11.01
N VAL A 337 -6.94 17.45 -11.85
CA VAL A 337 -7.33 17.36 -13.26
C VAL A 337 -7.94 16.00 -13.56
N PHE A 338 -8.83 15.97 -14.57
CA PHE A 338 -9.36 14.72 -15.08
C PHE A 338 -8.40 14.14 -16.12
N THR A 339 -8.00 12.88 -15.96
CA THR A 339 -7.01 12.25 -16.84
C THR A 339 -7.62 11.21 -17.77
N LYS A 340 -6.86 10.81 -18.79
CA LYS A 340 -7.21 9.65 -19.62
C LYS A 340 -7.40 8.37 -18.77
N PHE A 341 -6.58 8.18 -17.74
CA PHE A 341 -6.73 7.03 -16.83
C PHE A 341 -8.10 7.04 -16.14
N GLU A 342 -8.53 8.19 -15.63
CA GLU A 342 -9.84 8.35 -14.98
C GLU A 342 -10.98 8.17 -15.98
N SER A 343 -10.84 8.71 -17.20
CA SER A 343 -11.77 8.47 -18.30
C SER A 343 -11.93 6.97 -18.57
N ASP A 344 -10.82 6.26 -18.76
CA ASP A 344 -10.83 4.84 -19.10
C ASP A 344 -11.29 3.94 -17.93
N TYR A 345 -11.20 4.42 -16.69
CA TYR A 345 -11.56 3.66 -15.48
C TYR A 345 -12.98 3.91 -14.97
N TYR A 346 -13.46 5.15 -15.01
CA TYR A 346 -14.74 5.54 -14.42
C TYR A 346 -15.88 5.69 -15.43
N LEU A 347 -15.56 5.94 -16.71
CA LEU A 347 -16.51 5.93 -17.83
C LEU A 347 -16.47 4.56 -18.53
#